data_AF-A0A0D2VJS3-F1
#
_entry.id   AF-A0A0D2VJS3-F1
#
_cell.length_a   1.000
_cell.length_b   1.000
_cell.length_c   1.000
_cell.angle_alpha   90.00
_cell.angle_beta   90.00
_cell.angle_gamma   90.00
#
_symmetry.space_group_name_H-M   'P 1'
#
loop_
_entity.id
_entity.type
_entity.pdbx_description
1 polymer ?
#
loop_
_entity_poly.entity_id
_entity_poly.type
_entity_poly.pdbx_seq_one_letter_code
_entity_poly.pdbx_strand_id
1 'polypeptide(L)' 'MSFRDLEARRPLVSRQNLINGKQDATQAVASGIFQINTAVSTFQRLVNALGTPKDTPELREKLHKTRLHIGQL' A
#
# COMPACT_ATOMS: atom_id res chain seq x y z
N MET A 1 -4.23 5.22 -10.45
CA MET A 1 -3.01 4.77 -11.14
C MET A 1 -2.49 3.56 -10.41
N SER A 2 -2.48 2.39 -11.06
CA SER A 2 -2.10 1.12 -10.43
C SER A 2 -0.60 0.84 -10.62
N PHE A 3 -0.01 0.03 -9.74
CA PHE A 3 1.40 -0.38 -9.84
C PHE A 3 1.72 -1.07 -11.19
N ARG A 4 0.72 -1.74 -11.79
CA ARG A 4 0.82 -2.37 -13.11
C ARG A 4 1.03 -1.40 -14.27
N ASP A 5 0.58 -0.14 -14.14
CA ASP A 5 0.78 0.90 -15.17
C ASP A 5 2.25 1.35 -15.27
N LEU A 6 3.01 1.28 -14.16
CA LEU A 6 4.40 1.71 -14.10
C LEU A 6 5.38 0.63 -14.59
N GLU A 7 5.06 -0.64 -14.39
CA GLU A 7 5.92 -1.76 -14.83
C GLU A 7 5.82 -2.02 -16.34
N ALA A 8 4.71 -1.63 -16.99
CA ALA A 8 4.48 -1.85 -18.41
C ALA A 8 5.34 -0.97 -19.36
N ARG A 9 6.19 -0.07 -18.83
CA ARG A 9 6.94 0.92 -19.62
C ARG A 9 8.44 0.64 -19.83
N ARG A 10 8.95 -0.59 -19.59
CA ARG A 10 10.36 -0.95 -19.91
C ARG A 10 10.46 -1.98 -21.05
N PRO A 11 11.19 -1.70 -22.15
CA PRO A 11 11.39 -2.69 -23.20
C PRO A 11 12.57 -3.63 -22.91
N LEU A 12 12.29 -4.94 -23.08
CA LEU A 12 13.14 -6.04 -23.57
C LEU A 12 14.60 -6.16 -23.09
N VAL A 13 14.87 -7.15 -22.21
CA VAL A 13 15.91 -8.16 -22.49
C VAL A 13 15.60 -9.48 -21.79
N SER A 14 15.56 -10.53 -22.61
CA SER A 14 15.38 -11.94 -22.28
C SER A 14 16.44 -12.43 -21.29
N ARG A 15 16.12 -12.40 -19.99
CA ARG A 15 16.88 -13.06 -18.91
C ARG A 15 15.92 -13.75 -17.93
N GLN A 16 14.81 -14.25 -18.47
CA GLN A 16 13.60 -14.61 -17.71
C GLN A 16 13.74 -15.81 -16.76
N ASN A 17 14.73 -16.71 -16.88
CA ASN A 17 14.66 -18.01 -16.20
C ASN A 17 15.65 -18.26 -15.04
N LEU A 18 16.51 -17.30 -14.66
CA LEU A 18 17.47 -17.49 -13.54
C LEU A 18 17.26 -16.50 -12.37
N ILE A 19 16.38 -15.51 -12.52
CA ILE A 19 16.23 -14.38 -11.57
C ILE A 19 14.91 -14.48 -10.78
N ASN A 20 14.01 -15.39 -11.15
CA ASN A 20 12.63 -15.44 -10.65
C ASN A 20 12.55 -15.42 -9.11
N GLY A 21 13.33 -16.26 -8.41
CA GLY A 21 13.29 -16.32 -6.94
C GLY A 21 13.85 -15.08 -6.20
N LYS A 22 14.73 -14.27 -6.83
CA LYS A 22 15.24 -13.03 -6.24
C LYS A 22 14.35 -11.83 -6.55
N GLN A 23 13.73 -11.83 -7.73
CA GLN A 23 12.73 -10.82 -8.10
C GLN A 23 11.47 -10.96 -7.24
N ASP A 24 11.01 -12.18 -6.94
CA ASP A 24 9.87 -12.41 -6.06
C ASP A 24 10.11 -11.83 -4.66
N ALA A 25 11.30 -12.05 -4.07
CA ALA A 25 11.64 -11.49 -2.76
C ALA A 25 11.73 -9.96 -2.79
N THR A 26 12.34 -9.39 -3.83
CA THR A 26 12.47 -7.92 -3.96
C THR A 26 11.10 -7.26 -4.19
N GLN A 27 10.24 -7.90 -4.99
CA GLN A 27 8.89 -7.43 -5.27
C GLN A 27 7.99 -7.56 -4.04
N ALA A 28 8.11 -8.65 -3.27
CA ALA A 28 7.40 -8.82 -2.01
C ALA A 28 7.74 -7.69 -1.03
N VAL A 29 9.04 -7.39 -0.85
CA VAL A 29 9.50 -6.28 -0.01
C VAL A 29 8.98 -4.94 -0.52
N ALA A 30 9.11 -4.66 -1.82
CA ALA A 30 8.62 -3.41 -2.41
C ALA A 30 7.10 -3.25 -2.24
N SER A 31 6.34 -4.33 -2.38
CA SER A 31 4.89 -4.34 -2.19
C SER A 31 4.52 -4.10 -0.72
N GLY A 32 5.25 -4.68 0.23
CA GLY A 32 5.05 -4.46 1.66
C GLY A 32 5.29 -2.99 2.03
N ILE A 33 6.40 -2.40 1.59
CA ILE A 33 6.70 -0.97 1.83
C ILE A 33 5.59 -0.08 1.25
N PHE A 34 5.11 -0.38 0.04
CA PHE A 34 4.02 0.37 -0.57
C PHE A 34 2.71 0.25 0.22
N GLN A 35 2.37 -0.96 0.68
CA GLN A 35 1.18 -1.20 1.51
C GLN A 35 1.26 -0.41 2.82
N ILE A 36 2.40 -0.44 3.52
CA ILE A 36 2.63 0.31 4.76
C ILE A 36 2.44 1.81 4.50
N ASN A 37 3.12 2.38 3.50
CA ASN A 37 3.01 3.80 3.19
C ASN A 37 1.58 4.23 2.83
N THR A 38 0.87 3.38 2.08
CA THR A 38 -0.52 3.63 1.69
C THR A 38 -1.46 3.58 2.89
N ALA A 39 -1.29 2.57 3.77
CA ALA A 39 -2.10 2.40 4.96
C ALA A 39 -1.87 3.56 5.95
N VAL A 40 -0.61 3.95 6.18
CA VAL A 40 -0.23 5.10 7.03
C VAL A 40 -0.81 6.40 6.47
N SER A 41 -0.69 6.64 5.15
CA SER A 41 -1.26 7.84 4.52
C SER A 41 -2.79 7.90 4.63
N THR A 42 -3.44 6.73 4.55
CA THR A 42 -4.89 6.62 4.73
C THR A 42 -5.28 6.90 6.17
N PHE A 43 -4.56 6.33 7.12
CA PHE A 43 -4.77 6.56 8.54
C PHE A 43 -4.62 8.04 8.91
N GLN A 44 -3.56 8.70 8.42
CA GLN A 44 -3.36 10.14 8.62
C GLN A 44 -4.56 10.96 8.15
N ARG A 45 -5.12 10.65 6.96
CA ARG A 45 -6.30 11.35 6.44
C ARG A 45 -7.54 11.14 7.32
N LEU A 46 -7.73 9.94 7.86
CA LEU A 46 -8.82 9.62 8.77
C LEU A 46 -8.66 10.35 10.11
N VAL A 47 -7.44 10.37 10.66
CA VAL A 47 -7.12 11.13 11.89
C VAL A 47 -7.37 12.62 11.69
N ASN A 48 -6.92 13.18 10.56
CA ASN A 48 -7.12 14.60 10.24
C ASN A 48 -8.61 14.99 10.07
N ALA A 49 -9.49 14.02 9.82
CA ALA A 49 -10.92 14.26 9.72
C ALA A 49 -11.65 14.20 11.08
N LEU A 50 -11.01 13.68 12.13
CA LEU A 50 -11.57 13.68 13.48
C LEU A 50 -11.75 15.11 14.01
N GLY A 51 -12.88 15.39 14.66
CA GLY A 51 -13.19 16.73 15.16
C GLY A 51 -13.51 17.77 14.08
N THR A 52 -13.52 17.38 12.80
CA THR A 52 -14.05 18.20 11.69
C THR A 52 -15.53 17.88 11.48
N PRO A 53 -16.31 18.68 10.73
CA PRO A 53 -17.69 18.32 10.37
C PRO A 53 -17.83 17.02 9.55
N LYS A 54 -16.72 16.41 9.12
CA LYS A 54 -16.68 15.09 8.46
C LYS A 54 -16.51 13.93 9.43
N ASP A 55 -16.38 14.21 10.73
CA ASP A 55 -16.29 13.18 11.76
C ASP A 55 -17.64 12.47 11.90
N THR A 56 -17.74 11.28 11.32
CA THR A 56 -18.91 10.40 11.41
C THR A 56 -18.53 9.08 12.10
N PRO A 57 -19.49 8.36 12.71
CA PRO A 57 -19.22 7.07 13.32
C PRO A 57 -18.61 6.06 12.32
N GLU A 58 -19.01 6.08 11.05
CA GLU A 58 -18.46 5.22 10.00
C GLU A 58 -16.98 5.55 9.73
N LEU A 59 -16.61 6.84 9.77
CA LEU A 59 -15.22 7.27 9.63
C LEU A 59 -14.37 6.75 10.79
N ARG A 60 -14.88 6.84 12.03
CA ARG A 60 -14.21 6.31 13.22
C ARG A 60 -14.03 4.80 13.17
N GLU A 61 -15.04 4.07 12.72
CA GLU A 61 -14.93 2.62 12.51
C GLU A 61 -13.84 2.29 11.48
N LYS A 62 -13.81 3.02 10.36
CA LYS A 62 -12.78 2.88 9.33
C LYS A 62 -11.39 3.20 9.87
N LEU A 63 -11.26 4.22 10.73
CA LEU A 63 -10.01 4.55 11.41
C LEU A 63 -9.54 3.39 12.30
N HIS A 64 -10.43 2.80 13.10
CA HIS A 64 -10.10 1.64 13.93
C HIS A 64 -9.65 0.43 13.09
N LYS A 65 -10.38 0.11 12.02
CA LYS A 65 -10.00 -0.96 11.07
C LYS A 65 -8.64 -0.71 10.41
N THR A 66 -8.38 0.54 10.02
CA THR A 66 -7.10 0.93 9.38
C THR A 66 -5.94 0.84 10.36
N ARG A 67 -6.14 1.24 11.63
CA ARG A 67 -5.16 1.07 12.70
C ARG A 67 -4.80 -0.40 12.93
N LEU A 68 -5.81 -1.28 12.98
CA LEU A 68 -5.61 -2.72 13.15
C LEU A 68 -4.85 -3.33 11.96
N HIS A 69 -5.24 -2.94 10.74
CA HIS A 69 -4.58 -3.42 9.52
C HIS A 69 -3.09 -3.05 9.48
N ILE A 70 -2.73 -1.81 9.84
CA ILE A 70 -1.31 -1.39 9.90
C ILE A 70 -0.51 -2.25 10.88
N GLY A 71 -1.10 -2.65 12.01
CA GLY A 71 -0.42 -3.51 12.98
C GLY A 71 -0.25 -4.98 12.53
N GLN A 72 -0.88 -5.38 11.42
CA GLN A 72 -0.83 -6.73 10.86
C GLN A 72 -0.03 -6.81 9.55
N LEU A 73 0.40 -5.66 9.01
CA LEU A 73 1.33 -5.57 7.88
C LEU A 73 2.76 -5.84 8.34
#